data_AF-A0A7K0T0K7-F1
#
_entry.id   AF-A0A7K0T0K7-F1
#
_cell.length_a   1.000
_cell.length_b   1.000
_cell.length_c   1.000
_cell.angle_alpha   90.00
_cell.angle_beta   90.00
_cell.angle_gamma   90.00
#
_symmetry.space_group_name_H-M   'P 1'
#
loop_
_entity.id
_entity.type
_entity.pdbx_description
1 polymer ?
#
loop_
_entity_poly.entity_id
_entity_poly.type
_entity_poly.pdbx_seq_one_letter_code
_entity_poly.pdbx_strand_id
1 'polypeptide(L)' 'TVEQIEQDIERDKILTAVEAVEYGIIDKVMASRKAKPVA' A
#
# COMPACT_ATOMS: atom_id res chain seq x y z
N THR A 1 -11.37 7.28 -12.09
CA THR A 1 -12.76 6.88 -12.39
C THR A 1 -12.86 5.38 -12.26
N VAL A 2 -14.09 4.82 -12.23
CA VAL A 2 -14.30 3.37 -12.07
C VAL A 2 -13.56 2.58 -13.16
N GLU A 3 -13.45 3.11 -14.38
CA GLU A 3 -12.69 2.47 -15.47
C GLU A 3 -11.18 2.31 -15.16
N GLN A 4 -10.59 3.20 -14.35
CA GLN A 4 -9.18 3.08 -13.95
C GLN A 4 -8.99 1.96 -12.94
N ILE A 5 -9.98 1.75 -12.07
CA ILE A 5 -9.99 0.64 -11.10
C ILE A 5 -10.17 -0.67 -11.86
N GLU A 6 -11.08 -0.72 -12.84
CA GLU A 6 -11.33 -1.92 -13.67
C GLU A 6 -10.08 -2.34 -14.46
N GLN A 7 -9.33 -1.40 -15.05
CA GLN A 7 -8.06 -1.71 -15.69
C GLN A 7 -6.97 -2.15 -14.69
N ASP A 8 -6.94 -1.54 -13.52
CA ASP A 8 -5.96 -1.85 -12.47
C ASP A 8 -6.21 -3.22 -11.81
N ILE A 9 -7.43 -3.78 -11.88
CA ILE A 9 -7.79 -5.12 -11.39
C ILE A 9 -7.82 -6.20 -12.48
N GLU A 10 -7.78 -5.84 -13.78
CA GLU A 10 -7.77 -6.79 -14.91
C GLU A 10 -6.49 -7.64 -14.92
N ARG A 11 -5.38 -7.08 -14.44
CA ARG A 11 -4.09 -7.76 -14.25
C ARG A 11 -3.64 -7.58 -12.81
N ASP A 12 -2.90 -8.55 -12.29
CA ASP A 12 -2.33 -8.45 -10.95
C ASP A 12 -1.49 -7.17 -10.80
N LYS A 13 -2.02 -6.21 -10.05
CA LYS A 13 -1.35 -4.97 -9.69
C LYS A 13 -0.90 -5.06 -8.24
N ILE A 14 0.38 -5.37 -8.05
CA ILE A 14 0.99 -5.42 -6.73
C ILE A 14 1.35 -3.98 -6.34
N LEU A 15 0.59 -3.43 -5.40
CA LEU A 15 0.81 -2.09 -4.88
C LEU A 15 1.84 -2.12 -3.74
N THR A 16 2.71 -1.12 -3.69
CA THR A 16 3.53 -0.89 -2.50
C THR A 16 2.68 -0.38 -1.34
N ALA A 17 3.20 -0.48 -0.12
CA ALA A 17 2.47 -0.04 1.07
C ALA A 17 2.08 1.45 1.01
N VAL A 18 2.88 2.29 0.35
CA VAL A 18 2.57 3.72 0.18
C VAL A 18 1.43 3.91 -0.81
N GLU A 19 1.51 3.23 -1.96
CA GLU A 19 0.47 3.30 -2.99
C GLU A 19 -0.87 2.79 -2.49
N ALA A 20 -0.89 1.74 -1.65
CA ALA A 20 -2.11 1.22 -1.06
C ALA A 20 -2.78 2.21 -0.07
N VAL A 21 -2.01 3.11 0.56
CA VAL A 21 -2.58 4.22 1.36
C VAL A 21 -3.17 5.29 0.47
N GLU A 22 -2.46 5.68 -0.60
CA GLU A 22 -2.96 6.70 -1.54
C GLU A 22 -4.20 6.23 -2.30
N TYR A 23 -4.28 4.93 -2.60
CA TYR A 23 -5.46 4.31 -3.20
C TYR A 23 -6.63 4.16 -2.21
N GLY A 24 -6.41 4.42 -0.91
CA GLY A 24 -7.43 4.29 0.14
C GLY A 24 -7.78 2.83 0.48
N ILE A 25 -6.93 1.87 0.11
CA ILE A 25 -7.11 0.45 0.43
C ILE A 25 -6.70 0.17 1.89
N ILE A 26 -5.76 0.94 2.43
CA ILE A 26 -5.31 0.87 3.83
C ILE A 26 -5.16 2.26 4.47
N ASP A 27 -5.44 2.38 5.77
CA ASP A 27 -5.40 3.67 6.47
C ASP A 27 -3.98 4.14 6.83
N LYS A 28 -3.08 3.21 7.19
CA LYS A 28 -1.71 3.57 7.62
C LYS A 28 -0.72 2.42 7.47
N VAL A 29 0.44 2.70 6.89
CA VAL A 29 1.60 1.79 6.92
C VAL A 29 2.25 1.82 8.31
N MET A 30 2.31 0.68 8.98
CA MET A 30 3.00 0.58 10.27
C MET A 30 4.52 0.56 10.08
N ALA A 31 5.22 1.44 10.78
CA ALA A 31 6.68 1.37 10.87
C ALA A 31 7.11 0.15 11.70
N SER A 32 8.29 -0.40 11.37
CA SER A 32 8.86 -1.55 12.07
C SER A 32 8.93 -1.27 13.58
N ARG A 33 8.30 -2.14 14.38
CA ARG A 33 8.31 -2.06 15.85
C ARG A 33 9.60 -2.59 16.47
N LYS A 34 10.62 -2.90 15.67
CA LYS A 34 11.91 -3.39 16.19
C LYS A 34 12.57 -2.26 16.98
N ALA A 35 12.84 -2.52 18.26
CA ALA A 35 13.69 -1.64 19.06
C ALA A 35 15.02 -1.47 18.31
N LYS A 36 15.44 -0.22 18.08
CA LYS A 36 16.76 0.05 17.52
C LYS A 36 17.79 -0.60 18.46
N PRO A 37 18.79 -1.34 17.95
CA PRO A 37 19.84 -1.84 18.80
C PRO A 37 20.49 -0.64 19.48
N VAL A 38 20.49 -0.64 20.81
CA VAL A 38 21.24 0.32 21.60
C VAL A 38 22.71 -0.08 21.44
N ALA A 39 23.50 0.82 20.87
CA ALA A 39 24.93 0.62 20.63
C ALA A 39 25.72 0.64 21.95
#